data_AF-A0AAD1N848-F1
#
_entry.id   AF-A0AAD1N848-F1
#
_cell.length_a   1.000
_cell.length_b   1.000
_cell.length_c   1.000
_cell.angle_alpha   90.00
_cell.angle_beta   90.00
_cell.angle_gamma   90.00
#
_symmetry.space_group_name_H-M   'P 1'
#
loop_
_entity.id
_entity.type
_entity.pdbx_description
1 polymer ?
#
loop_
_entity_poly.entity_id
_entity_poly.type
_entity_poly.pdbx_seq_one_letter_code
_entity_poly.pdbx_strand_id
1 'polypeptide(L)'
;MNTFQLEYGTITNIAKKCHVTHSAVSQWFNGDSRPSLKNIIILRDEFGIPVEAWLDIKSYLNHNSSSDTTSRINEAKNQPKVTS
;
A
#
# COMPACT_ATOMS: atom_id res chain seq x y z
N MET A 1 -7.58 19.58 6.44
CA MET A 1 -7.06 19.00 5.18
C MET A 1 -6.05 17.95 5.63
N ASN A 2 -6.48 16.70 5.80
CA ASN A 2 -5.65 15.66 6.43
C ASN A 2 -4.65 15.11 5.42
N THR A 3 -3.41 15.52 5.59
CA THR A 3 -2.25 15.02 4.86
C THR A 3 -1.94 13.62 5.40
N PHE A 4 -2.49 12.59 4.76
CA PHE A 4 -2.07 11.20 5.00
C PHE A 4 -0.64 11.05 4.47
N GLN A 5 0.34 11.35 5.33
CA GLN A 5 1.75 10.97 5.12
C GLN A 5 1.84 9.45 5.26
N LEU A 6 1.51 8.76 4.18
CA LEU A 6 1.93 7.40 4.00
C LEU A 6 3.42 7.44 3.66
N GLU A 7 4.23 6.70 4.40
CA GLU A 7 5.66 6.43 4.14
C GLU A 7 5.89 5.87 2.71
N TYR A 8 4.80 5.46 2.07
CA TYR A 8 4.66 4.90 0.73
C TYR A 8 4.52 5.96 -0.39
N GLY A 9 4.84 7.24 -0.14
CA GLY A 9 4.81 8.29 -1.16
C GLY A 9 3.48 9.06 -1.24
N THR A 10 3.54 10.29 -1.75
CA THR A 10 2.37 11.18 -1.79
C THR A 10 1.32 10.70 -2.81
N ILE A 11 0.04 11.01 -2.58
CA ILE A 11 -1.07 10.77 -3.52
C ILE A 11 -0.71 11.26 -4.94
N THR A 12 0.00 12.39 -5.02
CA THR A 12 0.53 12.96 -6.26
C THR A 12 1.48 12.01 -7.00
N ASN A 13 2.38 11.31 -6.30
CA ASN A 13 3.30 10.37 -6.92
C ASN A 13 2.57 9.12 -7.42
N ILE A 14 1.62 8.61 -6.64
CA ILE A 14 0.78 7.48 -7.03
C ILE A 14 -0.04 7.83 -8.28
N ALA A 15 -0.66 9.01 -8.29
CA ALA A 15 -1.43 9.51 -9.43
C ALA A 15 -0.58 9.59 -10.71
N LYS A 16 0.64 10.12 -10.61
CA LYS A 16 1.60 10.18 -11.73
C LYS A 16 1.97 8.79 -12.23
N LYS A 17 2.34 7.87 -11.35
CA LYS A 17 2.76 6.50 -11.72
C LYS A 17 1.64 5.66 -12.32
N CYS A 18 0.43 5.80 -11.79
CA CYS A 18 -0.74 5.08 -12.30
C CYS A 18 -1.39 5.79 -13.49
N HIS A 19 -0.91 6.98 -13.90
CA HIS A 19 -1.52 7.83 -14.92
C HIS A 19 -3.01 8.11 -14.67
N VAL A 20 -3.36 8.41 -13.42
CA VAL A 20 -4.73 8.73 -12.99
C VAL A 20 -4.80 10.09 -12.31
N THR A 21 -6.01 10.56 -12.03
CA THR A 21 -6.21 11.81 -11.28
C THR A 21 -5.96 11.61 -9.79
N HIS A 22 -5.56 12.70 -9.12
CA HIS A 22 -5.43 12.73 -7.66
C HIS A 22 -6.74 12.32 -6.97
N SER A 23 -7.89 12.74 -7.51
CA SER A 23 -9.21 12.38 -7.00
C SER A 23 -9.47 10.88 -7.07
N ALA A 24 -9.07 10.20 -8.15
CA ALA A 24 -9.22 8.75 -8.27
C ALA A 24 -8.42 8.02 -7.18
N VAL A 25 -7.17 8.44 -6.95
CA VAL A 25 -6.33 7.87 -5.90
C VAL A 25 -6.92 8.11 -4.50
N SER A 26 -7.42 9.32 -4.26
CA SER A 26 -8.11 9.66 -2.99
C SER A 26 -9.33 8.74 -2.76
N GLN A 27 -10.15 8.54 -3.79
CA GLN A 27 -11.29 7.63 -3.72
C GLN A 27 -10.89 6.18 -3.45
N TRP A 28 -9.75 5.72 -4.01
CA TRP A 28 -9.23 4.39 -3.72
C TRP A 28 -8.89 4.20 -2.25
N PHE A 29 -8.13 5.14 -1.67
CA PHE A 29 -7.73 5.06 -0.26
C PHE A 29 -8.89 5.33 0.72
N ASN A 30 -9.91 6.05 0.28
CA ASN A 30 -11.18 6.19 1.01
C ASN A 30 -12.10 4.98 0.84
N GLY A 31 -11.73 3.99 0.03
CA GLY A 31 -12.56 2.80 -0.24
C GLY A 31 -13.82 3.08 -1.05
N ASP A 32 -13.95 4.25 -1.66
CA ASP A 32 -15.11 4.65 -2.47
C ASP A 32 -15.07 4.01 -3.87
N SER A 33 -13.88 3.69 -4.36
CA SER A 33 -13.68 2.97 -5.62
C SER A 33 -12.46 2.06 -5.54
N ARG A 34 -12.35 1.11 -6.48
CA ARG A 34 -11.20 0.19 -6.55
C ARG A 34 -10.28 0.54 -7.72
N PRO A 35 -8.96 0.47 -7.54
CA PRO A 35 -8.03 0.55 -8.67
C PRO A 35 -8.22 -0.65 -9.61
N SER A 36 -7.84 -0.48 -10.87
CA SER A 36 -7.75 -1.60 -11.81
C SER A 36 -6.61 -2.56 -11.42
N LEU A 37 -6.66 -3.81 -11.89
CA LEU A 37 -5.59 -4.78 -11.63
C LEU A 37 -4.20 -4.27 -12.03
N LYS A 38 -4.11 -3.54 -13.15
CA LYS A 38 -2.88 -2.88 -13.60
C LYS A 38 -2.33 -1.91 -12.54
N ASN A 39 -3.19 -1.07 -11.97
CA ASN A 39 -2.80 -0.10 -10.96
C ASN A 39 -2.47 -0.77 -9.63
N ILE A 40 -3.19 -1.84 -9.27
CA ILE A 40 -2.90 -2.64 -8.07
C ILE A 40 -1.48 -3.26 -8.15
N ILE A 41 -1.07 -3.77 -9.32
CA ILE A 41 0.28 -4.30 -9.53
C ILE A 41 1.32 -3.19 -9.33
N ILE A 42 1.11 -2.01 -9.90
CA ILE A 42 1.99 -0.83 -9.70
C ILE A 42 2.06 -0.47 -8.21
N LEU A 43 0.92 -0.47 -7.51
CA LEU A 43 0.83 -0.16 -6.08
C LEU A 43 1.56 -1.18 -5.21
N ARG A 44 1.58 -2.46 -5.60
CA ARG A 44 2.36 -3.50 -4.95
C ARG A 44 3.86 -3.31 -5.19
N ASP A 45 4.26 -3.17 -6.45
CA ASP A 45 5.66 -3.24 -6.85
C ASP A 45 6.42 -1.96 -6.50
N GLU A 46 5.79 -0.79 -6.66
CA GLU A 46 6.43 0.51 -6.44
C GLU A 46 6.17 1.10 -5.05
N PHE A 47 5.05 0.72 -4.43
CA PHE A 47 4.57 1.33 -3.19
C PHE A 47 4.33 0.32 -2.06
N GLY A 48 4.57 -0.97 -2.29
CA GLY A 48 4.50 -2.01 -1.26
C GLY A 48 3.09 -2.33 -0.75
N ILE A 49 2.04 -1.91 -1.46
CA ILE A 49 0.65 -2.17 -1.05
C ILE A 49 0.21 -3.53 -1.61
N PRO A 50 -0.01 -4.55 -0.76
CA PRO A 50 -0.37 -5.88 -1.23
C PRO A 50 -1.76 -5.88 -1.90
N VAL A 51 -1.99 -6.86 -2.78
CA VAL A 51 -3.27 -6.98 -3.53
C VAL A 51 -4.45 -7.15 -2.57
N GLU A 52 -4.22 -7.87 -1.49
CA GLU A 52 -5.18 -8.20 -0.45
C GLU A 52 -5.58 -6.97 0.37
N ALA A 53 -4.74 -5.92 0.43
CA ALA A 53 -5.09 -4.67 1.09
C ALA A 53 -6.33 -4.02 0.46
N TRP A 54 -6.57 -4.24 -0.83
CA TRP A 54 -7.73 -3.68 -1.53
C TRP A 54 -9.04 -4.40 -1.19
N LEU A 55 -9.02 -5.48 -0.41
CA LEU A 55 -10.22 -6.09 0.18
C LEU A 55 -10.82 -5.20 1.26
N ASP A 56 -9.97 -4.62 2.10
CA ASP A 56 -10.33 -3.65 3.15
C ASP A 56 -9.20 -2.63 3.35
N ILE A 57 -9.17 -1.64 2.46
CA ILE A 57 -8.10 -0.64 2.44
C ILE A 57 -8.14 0.26 3.68
N LYS A 58 -9.32 0.51 4.25
CA LYS A 58 -9.46 1.35 5.45
C LYS A 58 -8.82 0.68 6.66
N SER A 59 -9.10 -0.60 6.88
CA SER A 59 -8.47 -1.38 7.94
C SER A 59 -6.95 -1.48 7.75
N TYR A 60 -6.50 -1.72 6.51
CA TYR A 60 -5.08 -1.77 6.17
C TYR A 60 -4.34 -0.46 6.51
N LEU A 61 -4.92 0.70 6.16
CA LEU A 61 -4.34 2.00 6.45
C LEU A 61 -4.35 2.31 7.95
N ASN A 62 -5.44 1.96 8.66
CA ASN A 62 -5.56 2.20 10.09
C ASN A 62 -4.51 1.40 10.90
N HIS A 63 -4.28 0.13 10.54
CA HIS A 63 -3.26 -0.70 11.16
C HIS A 63 -1.84 -0.22 10.89
N ASN A 64 -1.54 0.25 9.66
CA ASN A 64 -0.22 0.83 9.37
C ASN A 64 -0.02 2.23 9.96
N SER A 65 -1.10 2.96 10.28
CA SER A 65 -0.98 4.28 10.94
C SER A 65 -0.72 4.21 12.45
N SER A 66 -0.98 3.06 13.08
CA SER A 66 -1.01 2.94 14.55
C SER A 66 0.16 2.18 15.16
N SER A 67 1.02 1.52 14.38
CA SER A 67 2.12 0.76 14.96
C SER A 67 3.25 0.48 13.99
N ASP A 68 4.39 1.07 14.32
CA ASP A 68 5.64 0.33 14.50
C ASP A 68 6.54 0.14 13.25
N THR A 69 7.28 1.20 12.95
CA THR A 69 8.40 1.30 12.00
C THR A 69 9.58 0.35 12.32
N THR A 70 9.44 -0.71 13.13
CA THR A 70 10.60 -1.52 13.57
C THR A 70 10.47 -3.04 13.37
N SER A 71 9.30 -3.60 13.06
CA SER A 71 9.12 -5.05 13.28
C SER A 71 9.10 -5.98 12.06
N ARG A 72 9.08 -5.48 10.80
CA ARG A 72 8.97 -6.37 9.61
C ARG A 72 10.23 -6.61 8.77
N ILE A 73 11.38 -6.04 9.15
CA ILE A 73 12.64 -6.25 8.40
C ILE A 73 13.32 -7.59 8.78
N ASN A 74 12.93 -8.24 9.88
CA ASN A 74 13.63 -9.43 10.38
C ASN A 74 13.09 -10.79 9.90
N GLU A 75 12.03 -10.85 9.07
CA GLU A 75 11.42 -12.14 8.69
C GLU A 75 11.66 -12.57 7.23
N ALA A 76 12.61 -11.95 6.53
CA ALA A 76 13.08 -12.42 5.22
C ALA A 76 14.45 -13.12 5.27
N LYS A 77 15.03 -13.35 6.47
CA LYS A 77 16.34 -14.04 6.63
C LYS A 77 16.31 -15.39 7.35
N ASN A 78 15.16 -15.86 7.83
CA ASN A 78 15.04 -17.20 8.41
C ASN A 78 13.94 -18.01 7.69
N GLN A 79 14.15 -18.31 6.41
CA GLN A 79 13.62 -19.58 5.91
C GLN A 79 14.47 -20.68 6.56
N PRO A 80 13.88 -21.66 7.28
CA PRO A 80 14.63 -22.82 7.73
C PRO A 80 15.16 -23.53 6.49
N LYS A 81 16.49 -23.59 6.36
CA LYS A 81 17.16 -24.49 5.45
C LYS A 81 16.74 -25.90 5.87
N VAL A 82 15.78 -26.47 5.15
CA VAL A 82 15.33 -27.85 5.32
C VAL A 82 16.57 -28.72 5.13
N THR A 83 16.96 -29.39 6.20
CA THR A 83 17.98 -30.42 6.23
C THR A 83 17.50 -31.61 5.41
N SER A 84 18.32 -32.08 4.48
CA SER A 84 18.50 -33.50 4.22
C SER A 84 19.91 -33.77 3.71
#